data_AF-A0A812ITA0-F1
#
_entry.id   AF-A0A812ITA0-F1
#
_cell.length_a   1.000
_cell.length_b   1.000
_cell.length_c   1.000
_cell.angle_alpha   90.00
_cell.angle_beta   90.00
_cell.angle_gamma   90.00
#
_symmetry.space_group_name_H-M   'P 1'
#
loop_
_entity.id
_entity.type
_entity.pdbx_description
1 polymer ?
#
loop_
_entity_poly.entity_id
_entity_poly.type
_entity_poly.pdbx_seq_one_letter_code
_entity_poly.pdbx_strand_id
1 'polypeptide(L)'
;MQEHALFPHLTVAANVAFGLHGLARNEQDERVKRLLALAGLEMMADRYPHTLSGGQQQRVALARALAPEPAVMLLDEPFASIDVLLRNRLRSDTRQLLKASATTALLVTHDPADAMAVADRIAVVVAGELVQFGEPKALWEAPAHPFVAEVLAGRQLFTAVFTQGTLVSVFGTFATHATLTENAPVQVAVAPARINLVPSSQGQVSIVDIRFSGQHFTIQLDAAGQLLEAQVSDASHFKLGQSIAIEIVNLIEGGSDALIERILAEGELSPADILITVDAGRLWRAAQAGVFQSIDSPTLNARVPQYLRDPDNLWFGLSKRARVIAYRKSEGLPAPVTYEDLAKPAYRNRVCMRSSSNIYNLSLLAGMIETAGNEAAMQWAQGVVQNFARAPQGNDTAQLRAVASGECGVTIANTYYLGRMMASSDPADKAVVAELGIVFPDQDGRGTHVNISGAGVTRYAPNKPAAIAFMEYLTSEFAQRLFAEGNNEYPVVGKATGPISELGDFKEEQINAAIFGKRQAQAVMIFDRAGWR
;
A
#
# COMPACT_ATOMS: atom_id res chain seq x y z
N MET A 1 -34.59 -29.97 -7.97
CA MET A 1 -34.03 -30.18 -9.32
C MET A 1 -34.34 -28.93 -10.13
N GLN A 2 -33.37 -28.03 -10.32
CA GLN A 2 -33.52 -26.92 -11.27
C GLN A 2 -33.39 -27.53 -12.67
N GLU A 3 -34.51 -27.82 -13.32
CA GLU A 3 -34.49 -28.22 -14.73
C GLU A 3 -33.99 -27.04 -15.55
N HIS A 4 -32.83 -27.23 -16.18
CA HIS A 4 -32.31 -26.27 -17.12
C HIS A 4 -33.30 -26.29 -18.29
N ALA A 5 -33.99 -25.18 -18.55
CA ALA A 5 -35.13 -25.10 -19.47
C ALA A 5 -34.77 -25.29 -20.95
N LEU A 6 -33.82 -26.19 -21.27
CA LEU A 6 -33.33 -26.55 -22.59
C LEU A 6 -34.32 -27.46 -23.31
N PHE A 7 -34.43 -27.31 -24.63
CA PHE A 7 -35.23 -28.21 -25.46
C PHE A 7 -34.41 -29.47 -25.77
N PRO A 8 -34.83 -30.66 -25.29
CA PRO A 8 -34.01 -31.87 -25.37
C PRO A 8 -33.84 -32.40 -26.79
N HIS A 9 -34.75 -32.01 -27.70
CA HIS A 9 -34.77 -32.41 -29.11
C HIS A 9 -34.00 -31.44 -30.03
N LEU A 10 -33.50 -30.31 -29.50
CA LEU A 10 -32.69 -29.35 -30.24
C LEU A 10 -31.21 -29.54 -29.91
N THR A 11 -30.32 -29.28 -30.86
CA THR A 11 -28.88 -29.19 -30.60
C THR A 11 -28.58 -27.98 -29.70
N VAL A 12 -27.35 -27.87 -29.21
CA VAL A 12 -26.88 -26.71 -28.44
C VAL A 12 -27.03 -25.43 -29.25
N ALA A 13 -26.57 -25.41 -30.50
CA ALA A 13 -26.72 -24.25 -31.38
C ALA A 13 -28.20 -23.91 -31.63
N ALA A 14 -29.04 -24.91 -31.88
CA ALA A 14 -30.47 -24.71 -32.09
C ALA A 14 -31.20 -24.21 -30.83
N ASN A 15 -30.76 -24.62 -29.63
CA ASN A 15 -31.24 -24.06 -28.37
C ASN A 15 -30.93 -22.57 -28.28
N VAL A 16 -29.69 -22.16 -28.57
CA VAL A 16 -29.28 -20.75 -28.52
C VAL A 16 -29.99 -19.92 -29.60
N ALA A 17 -30.19 -20.48 -30.79
CA ALA A 17 -30.85 -19.82 -31.91
C ALA A 17 -32.37 -19.67 -31.74
N PHE A 18 -33.00 -20.43 -30.83
CA PHE A 18 -34.46 -20.57 -30.75
C PHE A 18 -35.20 -19.23 -30.63
N GLY A 19 -34.63 -18.22 -29.96
CA GLY A 19 -35.27 -16.91 -29.77
C GLY A 19 -34.97 -15.87 -30.86
N LEU A 20 -34.28 -16.21 -31.94
CA LEU A 20 -33.71 -15.25 -32.89
C LEU A 20 -34.53 -15.07 -34.19
N HIS A 21 -35.83 -15.41 -34.18
CA HIS A 21 -36.67 -15.46 -35.38
C HIS A 21 -36.78 -14.14 -36.19
N GLY A 22 -36.48 -12.99 -35.57
CA GLY A 22 -36.51 -11.68 -36.23
C GLY A 22 -35.24 -11.30 -37.00
N LEU A 23 -34.16 -12.09 -36.90
CA LEU A 23 -32.87 -11.81 -37.54
C LEU A 23 -32.69 -12.62 -38.83
N ALA A 24 -31.88 -12.09 -39.76
CA ALA A 24 -31.47 -12.85 -40.94
C ALA A 24 -30.62 -14.07 -40.52
N ARG A 25 -30.68 -15.17 -41.29
CA ARG A 25 -29.98 -16.42 -40.93
C ARG A 25 -28.49 -16.23 -40.66
N ASN A 26 -27.81 -15.42 -41.47
CA ASN A 26 -26.39 -15.12 -41.27
C ASN A 26 -26.14 -14.38 -39.94
N GLU A 27 -27.04 -13.49 -39.54
CA GLU A 27 -26.94 -12.76 -38.26
C GLU A 27 -27.23 -13.69 -37.07
N GLN A 28 -28.19 -14.62 -37.22
CA GLN A 28 -28.44 -15.65 -36.22
C GLN A 28 -27.20 -16.52 -36.00
N ASP A 29 -26.57 -16.98 -37.08
CA ASP A 29 -25.40 -17.86 -37.02
C ASP A 29 -24.20 -17.18 -36.35
N GLU A 30 -23.91 -15.91 -36.69
CA GLU A 30 -22.86 -15.12 -36.05
C GLU A 30 -23.15 -14.86 -34.56
N ARG A 31 -24.41 -14.57 -34.22
CA ARG A 31 -24.85 -14.37 -32.84
C ARG A 31 -24.68 -15.63 -32.01
N VAL A 32 -25.13 -16.77 -32.52
CA VAL A 32 -25.01 -18.08 -31.87
C VAL A 32 -23.54 -18.43 -31.67
N LYS A 33 -22.71 -18.26 -32.71
CA LYS A 33 -21.27 -18.53 -32.63
C LYS A 33 -20.59 -17.69 -31.55
N ARG A 34 -20.90 -16.39 -31.47
CA ARG A 34 -20.35 -15.49 -30.42
C ARG A 34 -20.75 -15.93 -29.02
N LEU A 35 -22.02 -16.31 -28.81
CA LEU A 35 -22.52 -16.72 -27.50
C LEU A 35 -22.03 -18.09 -27.07
N LEU A 36 -21.86 -19.03 -28.01
CA LEU A 36 -21.21 -20.30 -27.73
C LEU A 36 -19.73 -20.11 -27.39
N ALA A 37 -19.04 -19.15 -28.00
CA ALA A 37 -17.66 -18.83 -27.66
C ALA A 37 -17.51 -18.23 -26.27
N LEU A 38 -18.41 -17.30 -25.91
CA LEU A 38 -18.48 -16.76 -24.55
C LEU A 38 -18.76 -17.88 -23.53
N ALA A 39 -19.67 -18.79 -23.87
CA ALA A 39 -20.01 -19.92 -23.04
C ALA A 39 -18.91 -21.01 -23.02
N GLY A 40 -17.89 -20.97 -23.87
CA GLY A 40 -16.88 -22.03 -24.01
C GLY A 40 -17.47 -23.37 -24.49
N LEU A 41 -18.37 -23.30 -25.47
CA LEU A 41 -19.17 -24.42 -25.99
C LEU A 41 -19.09 -24.55 -27.53
N GLU A 42 -18.13 -23.91 -28.19
CA GLU A 42 -18.00 -23.87 -29.65
C GLU A 42 -17.97 -25.28 -30.26
N MET A 43 -17.18 -26.17 -29.66
CA MET A 43 -17.00 -27.55 -30.12
C MET A 43 -18.19 -28.46 -29.81
N MET A 44 -19.23 -27.94 -29.15
CA MET A 44 -20.41 -28.68 -28.70
C MET A 44 -21.69 -28.23 -29.41
N ALA A 45 -21.59 -27.33 -30.39
CA ALA A 45 -22.71 -26.74 -31.12
C ALA A 45 -23.73 -27.78 -31.62
N ASP A 46 -23.27 -28.92 -32.13
CA ASP A 46 -24.10 -29.97 -32.73
C ASP A 46 -24.56 -31.05 -31.74
N ARG A 47 -24.14 -30.95 -30.47
CA ARG A 47 -24.53 -31.92 -29.43
C ARG A 47 -25.94 -31.65 -28.92
N TYR A 48 -26.55 -32.65 -28.28
CA TYR A 48 -27.85 -32.54 -27.63
C TYR A 48 -27.71 -32.35 -26.11
N PRO A 49 -28.64 -31.64 -25.43
CA PRO A 49 -28.56 -31.35 -24.00
C PRO A 49 -28.29 -32.56 -23.09
N HIS A 50 -28.93 -33.71 -23.38
CA HIS A 50 -28.76 -34.93 -22.58
C HIS A 50 -27.34 -35.53 -22.62
N THR A 51 -26.50 -35.09 -23.56
CA THR A 51 -25.09 -35.53 -23.68
C THR A 51 -24.11 -34.62 -22.92
N LEU A 52 -24.61 -33.55 -22.31
CA LEU A 52 -23.82 -32.53 -21.63
C LEU A 52 -23.81 -32.73 -20.11
N SER A 53 -22.74 -32.29 -19.45
CA SER A 53 -22.71 -32.16 -17.98
C SER A 53 -23.65 -31.05 -17.50
N GLY A 54 -24.01 -31.04 -16.21
CA GLY A 54 -24.86 -29.98 -15.63
C GLY A 54 -24.30 -28.57 -15.88
N GLY A 55 -23.02 -28.34 -15.56
CA GLY A 55 -22.37 -27.05 -15.84
C GLY A 55 -22.25 -26.69 -17.33
N GLN A 56 -22.26 -27.68 -18.24
CA GLN A 56 -22.37 -27.41 -19.68
C GLN A 56 -23.79 -26.99 -20.07
N GLN A 57 -24.81 -27.72 -19.58
CA GLN A 57 -26.21 -27.35 -19.81
C GLN A 57 -26.52 -25.94 -19.28
N GLN A 58 -25.94 -25.56 -18.15
CA GLN A 58 -26.15 -24.25 -17.53
C GLN A 58 -25.61 -23.12 -18.41
N ARG A 59 -24.42 -23.34 -18.97
CA ARG A 59 -23.81 -22.43 -19.95
C ARG A 59 -24.63 -22.32 -21.23
N VAL A 60 -25.23 -23.42 -21.72
CA VAL A 60 -26.17 -23.37 -22.86
C VAL A 60 -27.40 -22.53 -22.51
N ALA A 61 -27.96 -22.72 -21.31
CA ALA A 61 -29.15 -22.00 -20.87
C ALA A 61 -28.89 -20.49 -20.75
N LEU A 62 -27.75 -20.10 -20.18
CA LEU A 62 -27.31 -18.70 -20.11
C LEU A 62 -27.12 -18.09 -21.51
N ALA A 63 -26.40 -18.78 -22.40
CA ALA A 63 -26.19 -18.33 -23.78
C ALA A 63 -27.51 -18.15 -24.53
N ARG A 64 -28.44 -19.10 -24.39
CA ARG A 64 -29.78 -19.02 -24.98
C ARG A 64 -30.59 -17.84 -24.42
N ALA A 65 -30.51 -17.58 -23.12
CA ALA A 65 -31.25 -16.48 -22.50
C ALA A 65 -30.70 -15.10 -22.93
N LEU A 66 -29.40 -14.99 -23.20
CA LEU A 66 -28.74 -13.78 -23.69
C LEU A 66 -28.92 -13.54 -25.21
N ALA A 67 -29.26 -14.60 -25.96
CA ALA A 67 -29.33 -14.53 -27.41
C ALA A 67 -30.26 -13.45 -27.95
N PRO A 68 -31.51 -13.30 -27.46
CA PRO A 68 -32.48 -12.36 -28.00
C PRO A 68 -32.29 -10.89 -27.59
N GLU A 69 -31.26 -10.56 -26.81
CA GLU A 69 -31.06 -9.21 -26.23
C GLU A 69 -32.30 -8.70 -25.46
N PRO A 70 -32.76 -9.43 -24.43
CA PRO A 70 -33.95 -9.01 -23.73
C PRO A 70 -33.73 -7.67 -23.01
N ALA A 71 -34.79 -6.88 -22.90
CA ALA A 71 -34.76 -5.65 -22.10
C ALA A 71 -34.58 -5.95 -20.60
N VAL A 72 -35.11 -7.10 -20.14
CA VAL A 72 -35.06 -7.56 -18.75
C VAL A 72 -34.67 -9.03 -18.68
N MET A 73 -33.75 -9.38 -17.78
CA MET A 73 -33.28 -10.74 -17.57
C MET A 73 -33.36 -11.13 -16.09
N LEU A 74 -33.85 -12.34 -15.82
CA LEU A 74 -33.86 -12.95 -14.49
C LEU A 74 -32.87 -14.11 -14.49
N LEU A 75 -31.91 -14.06 -13.58
CA LEU A 75 -30.82 -15.03 -13.48
C LEU A 75 -30.88 -15.66 -12.09
N ASP A 76 -31.26 -16.94 -12.00
CA ASP A 76 -31.26 -17.70 -10.76
C ASP A 76 -30.04 -18.63 -10.74
N GLU A 77 -29.07 -18.33 -9.88
CA GLU A 77 -27.83 -19.08 -9.70
C GLU A 77 -27.08 -19.36 -11.02
N PRO A 78 -26.89 -18.39 -11.93
CA PRO A 78 -26.47 -18.64 -13.31
C PRO A 78 -25.07 -19.26 -13.46
N PHE A 79 -24.27 -19.22 -12.40
CA PHE A 79 -22.88 -19.67 -12.37
C PHE A 79 -22.62 -20.84 -11.42
N ALA A 80 -23.67 -21.38 -10.79
CA ALA A 80 -23.54 -22.54 -9.93
C ALA A 80 -22.99 -23.74 -10.73
N SER A 81 -22.37 -24.72 -10.06
CA SER A 81 -21.91 -25.96 -10.69
C SER A 81 -20.90 -25.81 -11.87
N ILE A 82 -20.23 -24.66 -11.99
CA ILE A 82 -19.13 -24.38 -12.94
C ILE A 82 -17.80 -24.35 -12.18
N ASP A 83 -16.72 -24.82 -12.80
CA ASP A 83 -15.37 -24.74 -12.22
C ASP A 83 -14.90 -23.30 -12.02
N VAL A 84 -14.02 -23.08 -11.03
CA VAL A 84 -13.63 -21.74 -10.56
C VAL A 84 -13.05 -20.85 -11.67
N LEU A 85 -12.19 -21.40 -12.54
CA LEU A 85 -11.53 -20.62 -13.58
C LEU A 85 -12.52 -20.16 -14.66
N LEU A 86 -13.33 -21.09 -15.16
CA LEU A 86 -14.35 -20.77 -16.16
C LEU A 86 -15.43 -19.86 -15.58
N ARG A 87 -15.82 -20.08 -14.32
CA ARG A 87 -16.79 -19.25 -13.61
C ARG A 87 -16.36 -17.78 -13.54
N ASN A 88 -15.10 -17.52 -13.20
CA ASN A 88 -14.56 -16.16 -13.15
C ASN A 88 -14.61 -15.45 -14.51
N ARG A 89 -14.26 -16.16 -15.59
CA ARG A 89 -14.37 -15.63 -16.96
C ARG A 89 -15.82 -15.35 -17.34
N LEU A 90 -16.73 -16.30 -17.10
CA LEU A 90 -18.15 -16.15 -17.41
C LEU A 90 -18.81 -14.99 -16.66
N ARG A 91 -18.46 -14.76 -15.39
CA ARG A 91 -18.93 -13.59 -14.62
C ARG A 91 -18.58 -12.29 -15.33
N SER A 92 -17.31 -12.13 -15.69
CA SER A 92 -16.80 -10.95 -16.40
C SER A 92 -17.51 -10.77 -17.74
N ASP A 93 -17.57 -11.81 -18.56
CA ASP A 93 -18.12 -11.73 -19.91
C ASP A 93 -19.64 -11.48 -19.88
N THR A 94 -20.36 -12.09 -18.94
CA THR A 94 -21.80 -11.85 -18.72
C THR A 94 -22.06 -10.41 -18.31
N ARG A 95 -21.28 -9.86 -17.36
CA ARG A 95 -21.39 -8.44 -16.97
C ARG A 95 -21.17 -7.53 -18.17
N GLN A 96 -20.13 -7.77 -18.96
CA GLN A 96 -19.84 -6.95 -20.14
C GLN A 96 -20.97 -7.00 -21.17
N LEU A 97 -21.55 -8.18 -21.43
CA LEU A 97 -22.69 -8.30 -22.33
C LEU A 97 -23.91 -7.53 -21.83
N LEU A 98 -24.31 -7.73 -20.57
CA LEU A 98 -25.46 -7.02 -19.99
C LEU A 98 -25.30 -5.51 -20.05
N LYS A 99 -24.07 -5.01 -19.82
CA LYS A 99 -23.73 -3.59 -19.96
C LYS A 99 -23.81 -3.12 -21.41
N ALA A 100 -23.27 -3.89 -22.35
CA ALA A 100 -23.25 -3.54 -23.78
C ALA A 100 -24.66 -3.54 -24.40
N SER A 101 -25.55 -4.43 -23.97
CA SER A 101 -26.93 -4.50 -24.45
C SER A 101 -27.91 -3.59 -23.70
N ALA A 102 -27.45 -2.87 -22.66
CA ALA A 102 -28.30 -2.12 -21.73
C ALA A 102 -29.44 -2.96 -21.14
N THR A 103 -29.23 -4.26 -20.98
CA THR A 103 -30.21 -5.20 -20.40
C THR A 103 -30.27 -5.01 -18.89
N THR A 104 -31.47 -4.81 -18.34
CA THR A 104 -31.68 -4.81 -16.88
C THR A 104 -31.70 -6.24 -16.37
N ALA A 105 -30.80 -6.61 -15.47
CA ALA A 105 -30.73 -7.97 -14.92
C ALA A 105 -30.98 -8.00 -13.41
N LEU A 106 -31.80 -8.96 -12.97
CA LEU A 106 -31.90 -9.38 -11.57
C LEU A 106 -31.19 -10.73 -11.43
N LEU A 107 -30.11 -10.76 -10.67
CA LEU A 107 -29.33 -11.96 -10.39
C LEU A 107 -29.53 -12.39 -8.93
N VAL A 108 -29.91 -13.65 -8.73
CA VAL A 108 -30.01 -14.31 -7.43
C VAL A 108 -28.84 -15.29 -7.31
N THR A 109 -28.10 -15.20 -6.20
CA THR A 109 -26.94 -16.07 -5.94
C THR A 109 -26.70 -16.17 -4.43
N HIS A 110 -26.24 -17.34 -3.99
CA HIS A 110 -25.67 -17.56 -2.66
C HIS A 110 -24.16 -17.33 -2.61
N ASP A 111 -23.51 -17.06 -3.76
CA ASP A 111 -22.07 -16.85 -3.85
C ASP A 111 -21.73 -15.34 -3.82
N PRO A 112 -21.01 -14.86 -2.78
CA PRO A 112 -20.62 -13.47 -2.65
C PRO A 112 -19.81 -12.94 -3.84
N ALA A 113 -18.96 -13.77 -4.43
CA ALA A 113 -18.10 -13.37 -5.53
C ALA A 113 -18.89 -13.21 -6.85
N ASP A 114 -19.99 -13.95 -7.05
CA ASP A 114 -20.92 -13.67 -8.17
C ASP A 114 -21.52 -12.27 -8.01
N ALA A 115 -22.09 -11.99 -6.84
CA ALA A 115 -22.78 -10.73 -6.57
C ALA A 115 -21.82 -9.54 -6.68
N MET A 116 -20.64 -9.64 -6.06
CA MET A 116 -19.62 -8.59 -6.06
C MET A 116 -19.04 -8.32 -7.46
N ALA A 117 -18.88 -9.36 -8.29
CA ALA A 117 -18.27 -9.21 -9.61
C ALA A 117 -19.25 -8.73 -10.68
N VAL A 118 -20.53 -9.09 -10.58
CA VAL A 118 -21.50 -8.88 -11.66
C VAL A 118 -22.46 -7.72 -11.39
N ALA A 119 -22.87 -7.50 -10.14
CA ALA A 119 -23.94 -6.58 -9.81
C ALA A 119 -23.46 -5.13 -9.69
N ASP A 120 -24.33 -4.18 -10.04
CA ASP A 120 -24.12 -2.76 -9.71
C ASP A 120 -24.66 -2.43 -8.32
N ARG A 121 -25.68 -3.18 -7.86
CA ARG A 121 -26.29 -3.07 -6.53
C ARG A 121 -26.62 -4.47 -6.03
N ILE A 122 -26.45 -4.68 -4.73
CA ILE A 122 -26.67 -5.97 -4.07
C ILE A 122 -27.74 -5.76 -2.99
N ALA A 123 -28.76 -6.63 -3.01
CA ALA A 123 -29.77 -6.75 -1.97
C ALA A 123 -29.50 -8.05 -1.20
N VAL A 124 -29.27 -7.94 0.10
CA VAL A 124 -28.97 -9.08 0.97
C VAL A 124 -30.23 -9.45 1.75
N VAL A 125 -30.71 -10.67 1.56
CA VAL A 125 -31.90 -11.18 2.22
C VAL A 125 -31.50 -12.28 3.19
N VAL A 126 -31.88 -12.14 4.46
CA VAL A 126 -31.64 -13.13 5.53
C VAL A 126 -32.98 -13.45 6.18
N ALA A 127 -33.30 -14.74 6.29
CA ALA A 127 -34.56 -15.20 6.87
C ALA A 127 -35.83 -14.54 6.28
N GLY A 128 -35.80 -14.17 5.00
CA GLY A 128 -36.91 -13.52 4.31
C GLY A 128 -36.97 -11.99 4.46
N GLU A 129 -36.04 -11.38 5.21
CA GLU A 129 -35.96 -9.94 5.41
C GLU A 129 -34.79 -9.33 4.64
N LEU A 130 -35.00 -8.18 4.02
CA LEU A 130 -33.94 -7.40 3.39
C LEU A 130 -33.10 -6.70 4.47
N VAL A 131 -31.92 -7.24 4.76
CA VAL A 131 -31.07 -6.73 5.86
C VAL A 131 -30.14 -5.59 5.43
N GLN A 132 -29.73 -5.55 4.15
CA GLN A 132 -28.91 -4.46 3.61
C GLN A 132 -29.04 -4.38 2.10
N PHE A 133 -28.99 -3.16 1.56
CA PHE A 133 -29.03 -2.89 0.12
C PHE A 133 -28.12 -1.72 -0.26
N GLY A 134 -27.34 -1.86 -1.34
CA GLY A 134 -26.39 -0.83 -1.75
C GLY A 134 -25.41 -1.29 -2.83
N GLU A 135 -24.42 -0.46 -3.12
CA GLU A 135 -23.33 -0.80 -4.05
C GLU A 135 -22.36 -1.82 -3.44
N PRO A 136 -21.74 -2.72 -4.25
CA PRO A 136 -20.80 -3.73 -3.77
C PRO A 136 -19.73 -3.18 -2.81
N LYS A 137 -19.10 -2.06 -3.17
CA LYS A 137 -18.05 -1.42 -2.36
C LYS A 137 -18.58 -0.92 -1.02
N ALA A 138 -19.77 -0.32 -0.99
CA ALA A 138 -20.38 0.18 0.25
C ALA A 138 -20.71 -0.96 1.21
N LEU A 139 -21.23 -2.09 0.70
CA LEU A 139 -21.50 -3.28 1.53
C LEU A 139 -20.21 -3.90 2.08
N TRP A 140 -19.12 -3.86 1.31
CA TRP A 140 -17.80 -4.34 1.73
C TRP A 140 -17.15 -3.46 2.82
N GLU A 141 -17.25 -2.14 2.66
CA GLU A 141 -16.59 -1.17 3.54
C GLU A 141 -17.37 -0.94 4.84
N ALA A 142 -18.70 -0.87 4.76
CA ALA A 142 -19.59 -0.57 5.88
C ALA A 142 -20.75 -1.59 5.97
N PRO A 143 -20.47 -2.86 6.33
CA PRO A 143 -21.52 -3.84 6.59
C PRO A 143 -22.32 -3.44 7.83
N ALA A 144 -23.65 -3.36 7.71
CA ALA A 144 -24.55 -2.97 8.78
C ALA A 144 -25.21 -4.16 9.48
N HIS A 145 -25.00 -5.38 8.97
CA HIS A 145 -25.56 -6.62 9.50
C HIS A 145 -24.47 -7.70 9.61
N PRO A 146 -24.46 -8.53 10.69
CA PRO A 146 -23.47 -9.59 10.92
C PRO A 146 -23.25 -10.49 9.70
N PHE A 147 -24.33 -10.99 9.11
CA PHE A 147 -24.28 -11.82 7.89
C PHE A 147 -23.58 -11.12 6.71
N VAL A 148 -23.80 -9.81 6.53
CA VAL A 148 -23.14 -9.04 5.45
C VAL A 148 -21.65 -8.91 5.76
N ALA A 149 -21.30 -8.67 7.03
CA ALA A 149 -19.91 -8.57 7.45
C ALA A 149 -19.14 -9.88 7.19
N GLU A 150 -19.70 -11.02 7.56
CA GLU A 150 -19.06 -12.32 7.41
C GLU A 150 -19.01 -12.78 5.95
N VAL A 151 -20.17 -12.82 5.30
CA VAL A 151 -20.33 -13.50 4.01
C VAL A 151 -19.88 -12.61 2.86
N LEU A 152 -20.21 -11.32 2.88
CA LEU A 152 -19.85 -10.41 1.81
C LEU A 152 -18.52 -9.69 2.07
N ALA A 153 -18.28 -9.21 3.29
CA ALA A 153 -17.11 -8.39 3.61
C ALA A 153 -15.91 -9.18 4.18
N GLY A 154 -16.01 -10.51 4.28
CA GLY A 154 -14.94 -11.40 4.73
C GLY A 154 -14.46 -11.09 6.16
N ARG A 155 -15.34 -10.62 7.03
CA ARG A 155 -15.04 -10.29 8.43
C ARG A 155 -15.29 -11.48 9.34
N GLN A 156 -14.58 -11.50 10.45
CA GLN A 156 -14.83 -12.41 11.55
C GLN A 156 -15.55 -11.66 12.65
N LEU A 157 -16.44 -12.33 13.36
CA LEU A 157 -17.20 -11.74 14.45
C LEU A 157 -16.70 -12.25 15.79
N PHE A 158 -16.59 -11.34 16.76
CA PHE A 158 -16.42 -11.69 18.16
C PHE A 158 -17.23 -10.74 19.04
N THR A 159 -17.53 -11.17 20.27
CA THR A 159 -18.32 -10.38 21.22
C THR A 159 -17.41 -9.51 22.07
N ALA A 160 -17.81 -8.28 22.29
CA ALA A 160 -17.20 -7.37 23.26
C ALA A 160 -18.27 -6.70 24.13
N VAL A 161 -17.84 -6.16 25.27
CA VAL A 161 -18.67 -5.30 26.13
C VAL A 161 -18.10 -3.90 26.09
N PHE A 162 -18.95 -2.91 25.89
CA PHE A 162 -18.53 -1.51 25.97
C PHE A 162 -18.35 -1.09 27.43
N THR A 163 -17.14 -0.72 27.83
CA THR A 163 -16.81 -0.29 29.18
C THR A 163 -15.90 0.94 29.12
N GLN A 164 -16.31 2.03 29.74
CA GLN A 164 -15.54 3.27 29.88
C GLN A 164 -14.95 3.79 28.55
N GLY A 165 -15.72 3.76 27.47
CA GLY A 165 -15.26 4.26 26.16
C GLY A 165 -14.44 3.25 25.34
N THR A 166 -14.29 2.01 25.81
CA THR A 166 -13.54 0.96 25.12
C THR A 166 -14.37 -0.30 24.95
N LEU A 167 -13.97 -1.17 24.02
CA LEU A 167 -14.55 -2.49 23.82
C LEU A 167 -13.68 -3.54 24.49
N VAL A 168 -14.19 -4.19 25.52
CA VAL A 168 -13.48 -5.25 26.25
C VAL A 168 -13.98 -6.61 25.77
N SER A 169 -13.06 -7.47 25.34
CA SER A 169 -13.34 -8.83 24.88
C SER A 169 -12.30 -9.82 25.40
N VAL A 170 -12.51 -11.11 25.14
CA VAL A 170 -11.51 -12.17 25.42
C VAL A 170 -10.21 -11.99 24.64
N PHE A 171 -10.25 -11.27 23.52
CA PHE A 171 -9.07 -11.01 22.68
C PHE A 171 -8.29 -9.77 23.11
N GLY A 172 -8.82 -8.97 24.04
CA GLY A 172 -8.21 -7.72 24.49
C GLY A 172 -9.19 -6.56 24.53
N THR A 173 -8.62 -5.37 24.71
CA THR A 173 -9.35 -4.10 24.79
C THR A 173 -9.09 -3.27 23.54
N PHE A 174 -10.16 -2.80 22.90
CA PHE A 174 -10.11 -2.06 21.64
C PHE A 174 -10.75 -0.69 21.77
N ALA A 175 -10.20 0.30 21.08
CA ALA A 175 -10.84 1.60 20.94
C ALA A 175 -12.08 1.50 20.04
N THR A 176 -13.07 2.36 20.28
CA THR A 176 -14.25 2.48 19.43
C THR A 176 -14.68 3.94 19.29
N HIS A 177 -15.24 4.27 18.13
CA HIS A 177 -15.86 5.59 17.86
C HIS A 177 -17.37 5.55 17.91
N ALA A 178 -17.96 4.36 18.06
CA ALA A 178 -19.39 4.22 18.18
C ALA A 178 -19.84 4.79 19.52
N THR A 179 -20.90 5.60 19.50
CA THR A 179 -21.60 5.99 20.72
C THR A 179 -22.43 4.79 21.17
N LEU A 180 -21.96 4.10 22.20
CA LEU A 180 -22.57 2.89 22.73
C LEU A 180 -23.05 3.13 24.16
N THR A 181 -24.03 2.34 24.59
CA THR A 181 -24.49 2.37 25.98
C THR A 181 -23.49 1.61 26.86
N GLU A 182 -23.16 2.16 28.03
CA GLU A 182 -22.26 1.51 28.99
C GLU A 182 -22.74 0.08 29.33
N ASN A 183 -21.81 -0.87 29.35
CA ASN A 183 -22.02 -2.31 29.53
C ASN A 183 -22.89 -2.98 28.45
N ALA A 184 -23.13 -2.32 27.31
CA ALA A 184 -23.84 -2.96 26.21
C ALA A 184 -22.98 -4.08 25.59
N PRO A 185 -23.52 -5.30 25.42
CA PRO A 185 -22.88 -6.31 24.60
C PRO A 185 -22.96 -5.86 23.13
N VAL A 186 -21.84 -5.98 22.42
CA VAL A 186 -21.75 -5.66 21.00
C VAL A 186 -21.06 -6.78 20.24
N GLN A 187 -21.42 -6.94 18.98
CA GLN A 187 -20.64 -7.74 18.04
C GLN A 187 -19.64 -6.83 17.32
N VAL A 188 -18.39 -7.27 17.27
CA VAL A 188 -17.31 -6.60 16.57
C VAL A 188 -16.98 -7.39 15.32
N ALA A 189 -16.98 -6.73 14.17
CA ALA A 189 -16.57 -7.30 12.89
C ALA A 189 -15.16 -6.85 12.52
N VAL A 190 -14.22 -7.78 12.41
CA VAL A 190 -12.81 -7.49 12.11
C VAL A 190 -12.35 -8.27 10.87
N ALA A 191 -11.60 -7.60 9.99
CA ALA A 191 -10.97 -8.29 8.86
C ALA A 191 -9.69 -8.99 9.34
N PRO A 192 -9.39 -10.23 8.91
CA PRO A 192 -8.14 -10.92 9.28
C PRO A 192 -6.87 -10.09 9.02
N ALA A 193 -6.85 -9.36 7.91
CA ALA A 193 -5.72 -8.49 7.53
C ALA A 193 -5.59 -7.19 8.36
N ARG A 194 -6.52 -6.91 9.26
CA ARG A 194 -6.48 -5.74 10.17
C ARG A 194 -6.03 -6.10 11.58
N ILE A 195 -5.75 -7.38 11.84
CA ILE A 195 -5.29 -7.87 13.14
C ILE A 195 -3.77 -7.89 13.13
N ASN A 196 -3.16 -6.98 13.89
CA ASN A 196 -1.74 -6.99 14.16
C ASN A 196 -1.44 -7.84 15.40
N LEU A 197 -0.41 -8.66 15.31
CA LEU A 197 0.02 -9.55 16.39
C LEU A 197 1.24 -8.95 17.09
N VAL A 198 1.12 -8.74 18.40
CA VAL A 198 2.21 -8.21 19.25
C VAL A 198 2.62 -9.28 20.25
N PRO A 199 3.89 -9.73 20.29
CA PRO A 199 4.35 -10.67 21.30
C PRO A 199 4.07 -10.16 22.72
N SER A 200 3.50 -11.01 23.58
CA SER A 200 3.15 -10.62 24.96
C SER A 200 3.44 -11.75 25.94
N SER A 201 4.13 -11.44 27.04
CA SER A 201 4.38 -12.38 28.14
C SER A 201 3.17 -12.56 29.07
N GLN A 202 2.14 -11.73 28.92
CA GLN A 202 0.89 -11.77 29.69
C GLN A 202 -0.35 -11.94 28.80
N GLY A 203 -0.15 -12.25 27.50
CA GLY A 203 -1.22 -12.32 26.51
C GLY A 203 -2.20 -13.46 26.80
N GLN A 204 -3.50 -13.12 26.82
CA GLN A 204 -4.59 -14.09 26.93
C GLN A 204 -4.91 -14.80 25.61
N VAL A 205 -4.25 -14.38 24.51
CA VAL A 205 -4.40 -14.94 23.17
C VAL A 205 -3.19 -15.81 22.86
N SER A 206 -3.41 -17.00 22.34
CA SER A 206 -2.36 -17.95 21.97
C SER A 206 -2.43 -18.32 20.49
N ILE A 207 -1.27 -18.54 19.86
CA ILE A 207 -1.20 -19.01 18.48
C ILE A 207 -1.42 -20.53 18.45
N VAL A 208 -2.46 -20.99 17.75
CA VAL A 208 -2.81 -22.43 17.67
C VAL A 208 -2.53 -23.04 16.30
N ASP A 209 -2.42 -22.24 15.24
CA ASP A 209 -2.08 -22.71 13.90
C ASP A 209 -1.38 -21.62 13.08
N ILE A 210 -0.51 -22.01 12.14
CA ILE A 210 0.16 -21.13 11.19
C ILE A 210 0.17 -21.83 9.82
N ARG A 211 -0.53 -21.26 8.84
CA ARG A 211 -0.66 -21.83 7.50
C ARG A 211 -0.23 -20.84 6.42
N PHE A 212 0.51 -21.31 5.44
CA PHE A 212 0.83 -20.51 4.25
C PHE A 212 -0.22 -20.74 3.16
N SER A 213 -0.78 -19.66 2.63
CA SER A 213 -1.83 -19.69 1.60
C SER A 213 -1.32 -19.37 0.18
N GLY A 214 0.00 -19.21 0.01
CA GLY A 214 0.62 -18.84 -1.27
C GLY A 214 0.99 -17.36 -1.37
N GLN A 215 0.21 -16.45 -0.76
CA GLN A 215 0.48 -15.00 -0.77
C GLN A 215 0.73 -14.44 0.63
N HIS A 216 0.11 -15.01 1.65
CA HIS A 216 0.26 -14.60 3.04
C HIS A 216 0.20 -15.82 3.97
N PHE A 217 0.61 -15.64 5.22
CA PHE A 217 0.35 -16.59 6.28
C PHE A 217 -0.99 -16.25 6.95
N THR A 218 -1.77 -17.27 7.25
CA THR A 218 -2.94 -17.18 8.13
C THR A 218 -2.55 -17.79 9.47
N ILE A 219 -2.61 -16.98 10.53
CA ILE A 219 -2.32 -17.37 11.90
C ILE A 219 -3.65 -17.50 12.64
N GLN A 220 -3.92 -18.69 13.16
CA GLN A 220 -5.11 -18.91 13.99
C GLN A 220 -4.77 -18.65 15.45
N LEU A 221 -5.64 -17.86 16.09
CA LEU A 221 -5.54 -17.38 17.45
C LEU A 221 -6.65 -18.01 18.29
N ASP A 222 -6.32 -18.48 19.48
CA ASP A 222 -7.29 -18.89 20.50
C ASP A 222 -7.23 -17.96 21.71
N ALA A 223 -8.40 -17.49 22.13
CA ALA A 223 -8.58 -16.80 23.40
C ALA A 223 -9.82 -17.35 24.10
N ALA A 224 -9.62 -18.06 25.21
CA ALA A 224 -10.68 -18.68 25.99
C ALA A 224 -11.63 -19.56 25.14
N GLY A 225 -11.09 -20.29 24.16
CA GLY A 225 -11.86 -21.16 23.26
C GLY A 225 -12.56 -20.44 22.09
N GLN A 226 -12.40 -19.12 21.95
CA GLN A 226 -12.83 -18.38 20.77
C GLN A 226 -11.67 -18.25 19.78
N LEU A 227 -11.98 -18.44 18.50
CA LEU A 227 -10.98 -18.45 17.43
C LEU A 227 -11.07 -17.17 16.58
N LEU A 228 -9.91 -16.60 16.25
CA LEU A 228 -9.76 -15.57 15.23
C LEU A 228 -8.58 -15.92 14.31
N GLU A 229 -8.67 -15.49 13.06
CA GLU A 229 -7.59 -15.58 12.09
C GLU A 229 -6.97 -14.20 11.85
N ALA A 230 -5.65 -14.11 11.90
CA ALA A 230 -4.89 -12.95 11.45
C ALA A 230 -4.14 -13.27 10.16
N GLN A 231 -4.03 -12.31 9.25
CA GLN A 231 -3.24 -12.45 8.02
C GLN A 231 -1.96 -11.62 8.13
N VAL A 232 -0.81 -12.27 7.94
CA VAL A 232 0.51 -11.62 7.98
C VAL A 232 1.34 -11.98 6.75
N SER A 233 2.18 -11.06 6.29
CA SER A 233 3.06 -11.30 5.14
C SER A 233 4.26 -12.20 5.48
N ASP A 234 4.74 -12.14 6.73
CA ASP A 234 5.81 -12.98 7.25
C ASP A 234 5.41 -13.57 8.62
N ALA A 235 5.63 -14.87 8.79
CA ALA A 235 5.37 -15.60 10.03
C ALA A 235 6.64 -16.12 10.72
N SER A 236 7.83 -15.76 10.25
CA SER A 236 9.13 -16.24 10.75
C SER A 236 9.35 -16.02 12.25
N HIS A 237 8.73 -14.98 12.81
CA HIS A 237 8.85 -14.60 14.22
C HIS A 237 7.78 -15.19 15.14
N PHE A 238 6.79 -15.92 14.59
CA PHE A 238 5.69 -16.49 15.35
C PHE A 238 5.86 -18.00 15.55
N LYS A 239 5.48 -18.48 16.74
CA LYS A 239 5.53 -19.91 17.09
C LYS A 239 4.20 -20.40 17.64
N LEU A 240 3.89 -21.67 17.39
CA LEU A 240 2.75 -22.33 18.02
C LEU A 240 2.87 -22.29 19.55
N GLY A 241 1.76 -22.01 20.23
CA GLY A 241 1.66 -21.84 21.68
C GLY A 241 2.17 -20.50 22.20
N GLN A 242 2.68 -19.61 21.34
CA GLN A 242 3.14 -18.29 21.75
C GLN A 242 1.96 -17.41 22.21
N SER A 243 2.12 -16.78 23.37
CA SER A 243 1.20 -15.75 23.85
C SER A 243 1.42 -14.44 23.09
N ILE A 244 0.32 -13.86 22.62
CA ILE A 244 0.29 -12.60 21.88
C ILE A 244 -0.81 -11.68 22.43
N ALA A 245 -0.66 -10.39 22.18
CA ALA A 245 -1.75 -9.42 22.22
C ALA A 245 -2.14 -9.09 20.77
N ILE A 246 -3.40 -8.73 20.56
CA ILE A 246 -3.85 -8.23 19.25
C ILE A 246 -4.13 -6.74 19.29
N GLU A 247 -3.74 -6.05 18.23
CA GLU A 247 -4.09 -4.66 17.97
C GLU A 247 -4.83 -4.60 16.62
N ILE A 248 -5.88 -3.77 16.53
CA ILE A 248 -6.62 -3.59 15.29
C ILE A 248 -6.21 -2.26 14.67
N VAL A 249 -5.56 -2.29 13.50
CA VAL A 249 -5.09 -1.10 12.79
C VAL A 249 -5.64 -1.08 11.37
N ASN A 250 -6.16 0.07 10.94
CA ASN A 250 -6.58 0.30 9.56
C ASN A 250 -5.41 0.87 8.75
N LEU A 251 -4.61 0.00 8.13
CA LEU A 251 -3.55 0.44 7.22
C LEU A 251 -4.08 0.62 5.79
N ILE A 252 -3.82 1.78 5.21
CA ILE A 252 -4.08 2.08 3.79
C ILE A 252 -2.73 2.43 3.15
N GLU A 253 -2.31 1.65 2.16
CA GLU A 253 -1.04 1.86 1.46
C GLU A 253 -1.26 2.44 0.06
N GLY A 254 -0.28 3.24 -0.39
CA GLY A 254 -0.31 3.86 -1.70
C GLY A 254 0.92 4.75 -1.92
N GLY A 255 1.12 5.20 -3.15
CA GLY A 255 2.14 6.21 -3.45
C GLY A 255 1.86 7.49 -2.66
N SER A 256 2.91 8.16 -2.18
CA SER A 256 2.78 9.33 -1.30
C SER A 256 1.86 10.42 -1.87
N ASP A 257 2.04 10.79 -3.14
CA ASP A 257 1.23 11.81 -3.79
C ASP A 257 -0.23 11.33 -3.99
N ALA A 258 -0.44 10.05 -4.30
CA ALA A 258 -1.78 9.47 -4.42
C ALA A 258 -2.54 9.41 -3.08
N LEU A 259 -1.84 9.14 -1.96
CA LEU A 259 -2.44 9.20 -0.63
C LEU A 259 -2.82 10.63 -0.24
N ILE A 260 -1.98 11.62 -0.57
CA ILE A 260 -2.28 13.04 -0.36
C ILE A 260 -3.53 13.44 -1.17
N GLU A 261 -3.57 13.13 -2.47
CA GLU A 261 -4.71 13.41 -3.34
C GLU A 261 -5.99 12.74 -2.85
N ARG A 262 -5.90 11.49 -2.39
CA ARG A 262 -7.03 10.76 -1.81
C ARG A 262 -7.59 11.45 -0.58
N ILE A 263 -6.74 11.81 0.39
CA ILE A 263 -7.18 12.48 1.62
C ILE A 263 -7.86 13.83 1.28
N LEU A 264 -7.29 14.58 0.33
CA LEU A 264 -7.88 15.83 -0.13
C LEU A 264 -9.23 15.63 -0.82
N ALA A 265 -9.36 14.60 -1.66
CA ALA A 265 -10.60 14.29 -2.36
C ALA A 265 -11.72 13.79 -1.43
N GLU A 266 -11.36 13.03 -0.39
CA GLU A 266 -12.30 12.57 0.63
C GLU A 266 -12.75 13.70 1.57
N GLY A 267 -11.92 14.73 1.78
CA GLY A 267 -12.26 15.92 2.54
C GLY A 267 -12.66 15.61 3.98
N GLU A 268 -13.76 16.22 4.46
CA GLU A 268 -14.31 16.00 5.81
C GLU A 268 -14.79 14.57 6.06
N LEU A 269 -14.99 13.79 5.00
CA LEU A 269 -15.42 12.39 5.08
C LEU A 269 -14.24 11.41 5.06
N SER A 270 -12.99 11.90 5.00
CA SER A 270 -11.82 11.04 5.01
C SER A 270 -11.72 10.25 6.32
N PRO A 271 -11.56 8.91 6.27
CA PRO A 271 -11.34 8.10 7.46
C PRO A 271 -9.88 8.13 7.93
N ALA A 272 -8.98 8.85 7.23
CA ALA A 272 -7.57 8.85 7.55
C ALA A 272 -7.30 9.64 8.83
N ASP A 273 -6.69 9.02 9.83
CA ASP A 273 -6.24 9.70 11.06
C ASP A 273 -4.83 10.28 10.96
N ILE A 274 -3.93 9.54 10.30
CA ILE A 274 -2.51 9.86 10.16
C ILE A 274 -2.12 9.63 8.70
N LEU A 275 -1.33 10.55 8.14
CA LEU A 275 -0.56 10.29 6.93
C LEU A 275 0.92 10.11 7.31
N ILE A 276 1.47 8.94 7.00
CA ILE A 276 2.90 8.63 7.10
C ILE A 276 3.49 8.66 5.69
N THR A 277 4.61 9.36 5.51
CA THR A 277 5.27 9.44 4.22
C THR A 277 6.78 9.66 4.35
N VAL A 278 7.47 9.56 3.22
CA VAL A 278 8.91 9.81 3.13
C VAL A 278 9.16 11.18 2.51
N ASP A 279 10.19 11.86 3.00
CA ASP A 279 10.68 13.17 2.54
C ASP A 279 9.93 14.36 3.12
N ALA A 280 10.68 15.24 3.78
CA ALA A 280 10.13 16.47 4.37
C ALA A 280 9.54 17.41 3.32
N GLY A 281 10.03 17.39 2.08
CA GLY A 281 9.42 18.15 0.99
C GLY A 281 8.00 17.68 0.66
N ARG A 282 7.72 16.38 0.80
CA ARG A 282 6.35 15.84 0.63
C ARG A 282 5.47 16.16 1.84
N LEU A 283 5.99 16.03 3.06
CA LEU A 283 5.29 16.45 4.28
C LEU A 283 4.91 17.94 4.22
N TRP A 284 5.85 18.78 3.80
CA TRP A 284 5.61 20.21 3.60
C TRP A 284 4.54 20.46 2.54
N ARG A 285 4.57 19.76 1.40
CA ARG A 285 3.53 19.89 0.36
C ARG A 285 2.15 19.48 0.89
N ALA A 286 2.06 18.38 1.62
CA ALA A 286 0.83 17.96 2.27
C ALA A 286 0.33 19.00 3.29
N ALA A 287 1.23 19.58 4.08
CA ALA A 287 0.92 20.68 4.99
C ALA A 287 0.37 21.91 4.25
N GLN A 288 1.01 22.33 3.15
CA GLN A 288 0.54 23.45 2.33
C GLN A 288 -0.82 23.19 1.66
N ALA A 289 -1.10 21.93 1.31
CA ALA A 289 -2.40 21.51 0.78
C ALA A 289 -3.49 21.42 1.86
N GLY A 290 -3.16 21.66 3.13
CA GLY A 290 -4.12 21.60 4.25
C GLY A 290 -4.46 20.18 4.69
N VAL A 291 -3.61 19.19 4.37
CA VAL A 291 -3.82 17.78 4.76
C VAL A 291 -3.72 17.61 6.26
N PHE A 292 -2.87 18.38 6.94
CA PHE A 292 -2.58 18.21 8.36
C PHE A 292 -3.30 19.25 9.25
N GLN A 293 -3.44 18.90 10.52
CA GLN A 293 -3.78 19.83 11.59
C GLN A 293 -2.63 19.93 12.59
N SER A 294 -2.50 21.09 13.24
CA SER A 294 -1.51 21.28 14.30
C SER A 294 -1.89 20.44 15.53
N ILE A 295 -0.89 19.82 16.13
CA ILE A 295 -1.03 19.05 17.36
C ILE A 295 -0.13 19.61 18.46
N ASP A 296 -0.63 19.59 19.69
CA ASP A 296 0.16 19.91 20.88
C ASP A 296 0.43 18.62 21.64
N SER A 297 1.67 18.16 21.58
CA SER A 297 2.16 16.99 22.31
C SER A 297 3.50 17.33 22.95
N PRO A 298 3.55 17.50 24.29
CA PRO A 298 4.80 17.67 25.02
C PRO A 298 5.78 16.52 24.77
N THR A 299 5.25 15.29 24.64
CA THR A 299 6.02 14.08 24.37
C THR A 299 6.75 14.17 23.03
N LEU A 300 6.04 14.49 21.95
CA LEU A 300 6.65 14.64 20.61
C LEU A 300 7.62 15.81 20.57
N ASN A 301 7.27 16.94 21.18
CA ASN A 301 8.13 18.13 21.22
C ASN A 301 9.43 17.91 21.99
N ALA A 302 9.41 17.06 23.03
CA ALA A 302 10.59 16.70 23.80
C ALA A 302 11.46 15.65 23.08
N ARG A 303 10.84 14.69 22.38
CA ARG A 303 11.53 13.56 21.73
C ARG A 303 12.08 13.88 20.34
N VAL A 304 11.31 14.60 19.53
CA VAL A 304 11.67 14.90 18.14
C VAL A 304 12.41 16.23 18.08
N PRO A 305 13.68 16.25 17.62
CA PRO A 305 14.45 17.48 17.50
C PRO A 305 13.73 18.55 16.68
N GLN A 306 13.86 19.83 17.07
CA GLN A 306 13.13 20.93 16.44
C GLN A 306 13.37 21.06 14.93
N TYR A 307 14.57 20.72 14.44
CA TYR A 307 14.90 20.76 13.02
C TYR A 307 14.31 19.59 12.22
N LEU A 308 13.76 18.57 12.88
CA LEU A 308 13.13 17.39 12.27
C LEU A 308 11.60 17.37 12.39
N ARG A 309 11.00 18.48 12.83
CA ARG A 309 9.55 18.66 12.89
C ARG A 309 9.15 20.00 12.30
N ASP A 310 7.88 20.08 11.93
CA ASP A 310 7.28 21.30 11.42
C ASP A 310 7.28 22.40 12.50
N PRO A 311 7.59 23.67 12.15
CA PRO A 311 7.53 24.78 13.09
C PRO A 311 6.15 25.00 13.73
N ASP A 312 5.07 24.67 13.00
CA ASP A 312 3.69 24.82 13.44
C ASP A 312 3.09 23.50 13.96
N ASN A 313 3.95 22.49 14.19
CA ASN A 313 3.58 21.15 14.67
C ASN A 313 2.55 20.43 13.77
N LEU A 314 2.59 20.67 12.45
CA LEU A 314 1.75 19.96 11.48
C LEU A 314 2.23 18.53 11.20
N TRP A 315 3.53 18.27 11.32
CA TRP A 315 4.14 16.95 11.11
C TRP A 315 5.44 16.81 11.90
N PHE A 316 5.84 15.56 12.13
CA PHE A 316 7.00 15.18 12.93
C PHE A 316 7.80 14.09 12.23
N GLY A 317 9.13 14.17 12.29
CA GLY A 317 10.01 13.10 11.83
C GLY A 317 9.91 11.85 12.72
N LEU A 318 9.89 10.69 12.07
CA LEU A 318 9.85 9.36 12.69
C LEU A 318 11.15 8.58 12.49
N SER A 319 11.86 8.81 11.39
CA SER A 319 13.20 8.26 11.17
C SER A 319 13.98 9.19 10.25
N LYS A 320 15.29 9.01 10.19
CA LYS A 320 16.24 9.87 9.48
C LYS A 320 17.06 9.05 8.50
N ARG A 321 17.41 9.68 7.40
CA ARG A 321 18.36 9.19 6.42
C ARG A 321 19.36 10.28 6.10
N ALA A 322 20.63 9.92 6.09
CA ALA A 322 21.69 10.82 5.68
C ALA A 322 21.97 10.61 4.19
N ARG A 323 22.25 11.71 3.48
CA ARG A 323 22.63 11.67 2.08
C ARG A 323 24.15 11.78 1.98
N VAL A 324 24.81 10.63 1.92
CA VAL A 324 26.28 10.49 2.08
C VAL A 324 27.01 10.43 0.75
N ILE A 325 28.32 10.67 0.78
CA ILE A 325 29.20 10.46 -0.37
C ILE A 325 29.72 9.02 -0.32
N ALA A 326 29.51 8.27 -1.40
CA ALA A 326 30.08 6.95 -1.61
C ALA A 326 31.12 7.01 -2.73
N TYR A 327 32.29 6.44 -2.49
CA TYR A 327 33.41 6.43 -3.42
C TYR A 327 34.02 5.04 -3.53
N ARG A 328 34.80 4.79 -4.58
CA ARG A 328 35.55 3.53 -4.73
C ARG A 328 36.76 3.52 -3.80
N LYS A 329 36.85 2.56 -2.87
CA LYS A 329 37.97 2.48 -1.89
C LYS A 329 39.34 2.51 -2.55
N SER A 330 39.52 1.79 -3.65
CA SER A 330 40.81 1.67 -4.33
C SER A 330 41.32 2.97 -4.97
N GLU A 331 40.44 3.94 -5.23
CA GLU A 331 40.82 5.25 -5.77
C GLU A 331 41.14 6.27 -4.67
N GLY A 332 40.68 6.01 -3.44
CA GLY A 332 40.76 6.95 -2.33
C GLY A 332 39.91 8.21 -2.53
N LEU A 333 39.63 8.89 -1.42
CA LEU A 333 38.99 10.21 -1.43
C LEU A 333 39.64 11.06 -0.32
N PRO A 334 40.18 12.25 -0.63
CA PRO A 334 40.85 13.07 0.38
C PRO A 334 39.82 13.58 1.39
N ALA A 335 39.95 13.20 2.67
CA ALA A 335 39.14 13.73 3.76
C ALA A 335 39.79 14.97 4.39
N PRO A 336 39.01 15.96 4.87
CA PRO A 336 37.55 16.05 4.85
C PRO A 336 36.98 16.40 3.46
N VAL A 337 35.77 15.92 3.16
CA VAL A 337 35.04 16.20 1.91
C VAL A 337 33.72 16.89 2.23
N THR A 338 33.37 17.88 1.42
CA THR A 338 32.11 18.62 1.45
C THR A 338 31.27 18.27 0.21
N TYR A 339 29.97 18.57 0.21
CA TYR A 339 29.19 18.47 -1.02
C TYR A 339 29.75 19.39 -2.12
N GLU A 340 30.23 20.57 -1.73
CA GLU A 340 30.79 21.60 -2.60
C GLU A 340 32.02 21.11 -3.38
N ASP A 341 32.82 20.21 -2.79
CA ASP A 341 34.00 19.65 -3.44
C ASP A 341 33.68 18.93 -4.74
N LEU A 342 32.51 18.31 -4.85
CA LEU A 342 32.10 17.56 -6.05
C LEU A 342 31.92 18.45 -7.28
N ALA A 343 31.84 19.78 -7.12
CA ALA A 343 31.81 20.74 -8.21
C ALA A 343 33.22 21.12 -8.72
N LYS A 344 34.29 20.73 -8.01
CA LYS A 344 35.67 21.09 -8.37
C LYS A 344 36.15 20.32 -9.60
N PRO A 345 37.00 20.90 -10.48
CA PRO A 345 37.51 20.22 -11.68
C PRO A 345 38.25 18.90 -11.42
N ALA A 346 38.75 18.67 -10.21
CA ALA A 346 39.39 17.40 -9.80
C ALA A 346 38.45 16.17 -9.90
N TYR A 347 37.13 16.39 -9.96
CA TYR A 347 36.11 15.35 -10.11
C TYR A 347 35.62 15.17 -11.55
N ARG A 348 36.28 15.79 -12.54
CA ARG A 348 35.88 15.71 -13.94
C ARG A 348 35.75 14.25 -14.41
N ASN A 349 34.58 13.90 -14.98
CA ASN A 349 34.22 12.55 -15.43
C ASN A 349 34.26 11.48 -14.32
N ARG A 350 34.11 11.87 -13.04
CA ARG A 350 34.14 10.93 -11.90
C ARG A 350 32.82 10.86 -11.14
N VAL A 351 31.87 11.76 -11.38
CA VAL A 351 30.60 11.80 -10.63
C VAL A 351 29.54 11.01 -11.38
N CYS A 352 28.91 10.02 -10.73
CA CYS A 352 27.62 9.50 -11.17
C CYS A 352 26.52 10.07 -10.29
N MET A 353 25.38 10.39 -10.90
CA MET A 353 24.20 10.86 -10.21
C MET A 353 22.93 10.29 -10.81
N ARG A 354 21.87 10.25 -10.01
CA ARG A 354 20.50 10.06 -10.51
C ARG A 354 19.90 11.39 -10.97
N SER A 355 18.74 11.30 -11.62
CA SER A 355 18.05 12.48 -12.17
C SER A 355 17.75 13.55 -11.10
N SER A 356 17.79 14.81 -11.53
CA SER A 356 17.41 15.99 -10.73
C SER A 356 15.95 15.96 -10.28
N SER A 357 15.08 15.28 -11.01
CA SER A 357 13.66 15.10 -10.68
C SER A 357 13.43 14.32 -9.39
N ASN A 358 14.45 13.63 -8.87
CA ASN A 358 14.32 12.89 -7.63
C ASN A 358 14.27 13.81 -6.41
N ILE A 359 13.28 13.57 -5.55
CA ILE A 359 13.02 14.35 -4.33
C ILE A 359 14.24 14.51 -3.43
N TYR A 360 15.12 13.52 -3.33
CA TYR A 360 16.29 13.59 -2.45
C TYR A 360 17.35 14.57 -2.96
N ASN A 361 17.53 14.68 -4.28
CA ASN A 361 18.42 15.68 -4.87
C ASN A 361 17.84 17.09 -4.71
N LEU A 362 16.52 17.23 -4.88
CA LEU A 362 15.83 18.50 -4.65
C LEU A 362 15.98 18.97 -3.21
N SER A 363 15.81 18.08 -2.23
CA SER A 363 15.93 18.40 -0.80
C SER A 363 17.36 18.76 -0.40
N LEU A 364 18.37 18.07 -0.96
CA LEU A 364 19.79 18.43 -0.76
C LEU A 364 20.08 19.84 -1.29
N LEU A 365 19.72 20.12 -2.55
CA LEU A 365 19.95 21.42 -3.15
C LEU A 365 19.14 22.53 -2.44
N ALA A 366 17.94 22.23 -1.95
CA ALA A 366 17.14 23.13 -1.12
C ALA A 366 17.88 23.54 0.17
N GLY A 367 18.56 22.59 0.83
CA GLY A 367 19.42 22.88 1.99
C GLY A 367 20.61 23.78 1.61
N MET A 368 21.23 23.53 0.46
CA MET A 368 22.32 24.37 -0.06
C MET A 368 21.83 25.79 -0.41
N ILE A 369 20.64 25.93 -0.98
CA ILE A 369 20.04 27.25 -1.27
C ILE A 369 19.81 28.03 0.03
N GLU A 370 19.36 27.38 1.09
CA GLU A 370 19.13 28.04 2.37
C GLU A 370 20.44 28.48 3.04
N THR A 371 21.50 27.68 2.94
CA THR A 371 22.78 27.96 3.62
C THR A 371 23.71 28.88 2.84
N ALA A 372 23.80 28.69 1.52
CA ALA A 372 24.77 29.37 0.66
C ALA A 372 24.13 30.31 -0.36
N GLY A 373 22.80 30.30 -0.50
CA GLY A 373 22.07 31.12 -1.46
C GLY A 373 21.99 30.52 -2.86
N ASN A 374 21.12 31.10 -3.69
CA ASN A 374 20.82 30.59 -5.04
C ASN A 374 22.05 30.60 -5.98
N GLU A 375 22.91 31.61 -5.86
CA GLU A 375 24.08 31.74 -6.75
C GLU A 375 25.10 30.63 -6.50
N ALA A 376 25.45 30.38 -5.24
CA ALA A 376 26.35 29.30 -4.87
C ALA A 376 25.77 27.92 -5.22
N ALA A 377 24.48 27.71 -4.96
CA ALA A 377 23.77 26.49 -5.34
C ALA A 377 23.78 26.24 -6.86
N MET A 378 23.61 27.30 -7.65
CA MET A 378 23.69 27.24 -9.12
C MET A 378 25.10 26.89 -9.60
N GLN A 379 26.13 27.55 -9.06
CA GLN A 379 27.53 27.27 -9.38
C GLN A 379 27.90 25.83 -9.04
N TRP A 380 27.45 25.33 -7.88
CA TRP A 380 27.62 23.95 -7.49
C TRP A 380 26.96 22.99 -8.47
N ALA A 381 25.69 23.19 -8.80
CA ALA A 381 24.95 22.32 -9.71
C ALA A 381 25.61 22.28 -11.10
N GLN A 382 26.05 23.42 -11.63
CA GLN A 382 26.79 23.49 -12.89
C GLN A 382 28.12 22.75 -12.84
N GLY A 383 28.89 22.92 -11.76
CA GLY A 383 30.16 22.24 -11.58
C GLY A 383 30.00 20.71 -11.48
N VAL A 384 28.98 20.25 -10.75
CA VAL A 384 28.66 18.83 -10.64
C VAL A 384 28.24 18.24 -12.00
N VAL A 385 27.37 18.93 -12.75
CA VAL A 385 26.97 18.50 -14.11
C VAL A 385 28.18 18.40 -15.04
N GLN A 386 29.10 19.36 -14.96
CA GLN A 386 30.35 19.33 -15.70
C GLN A 386 31.24 18.13 -15.31
N ASN A 387 31.08 17.59 -14.10
CA ASN A 387 31.87 16.49 -13.57
C ASN A 387 31.23 15.10 -13.79
N PHE A 388 30.07 15.03 -14.45
CA PHE A 388 29.40 13.77 -14.72
C PHE A 388 30.23 12.83 -15.60
N ALA A 389 30.41 11.60 -15.12
CA ALA A 389 30.98 10.50 -15.90
C ALA A 389 30.00 9.98 -16.97
N ARG A 390 28.69 10.12 -16.71
CA ARG A 390 27.59 9.69 -17.57
C ARG A 390 26.34 10.55 -17.33
N ALA A 391 25.40 10.51 -18.26
CA ALA A 391 24.10 11.14 -18.06
C ALA A 391 23.36 10.53 -16.84
N PRO A 392 22.61 11.34 -16.06
CA PRO A 392 21.88 10.82 -14.91
C PRO A 392 20.91 9.69 -15.28
N GLN A 393 21.00 8.57 -14.57
CA GLN A 393 20.17 7.39 -14.83
C GLN A 393 20.03 6.52 -13.60
N GLY A 394 18.96 5.70 -13.52
CA GLY A 394 18.77 4.75 -12.42
C GLY A 394 18.47 5.39 -11.05
N ASN A 395 18.45 4.55 -10.00
CA ASN A 395 18.22 4.95 -8.61
C ASN A 395 19.55 5.01 -7.82
N ASP A 396 19.50 5.31 -6.51
CA ASP A 396 20.69 5.37 -5.65
C ASP A 396 21.47 4.03 -5.64
N THR A 397 20.79 2.87 -5.58
CA THR A 397 21.46 1.55 -5.70
C THR A 397 22.25 1.43 -7.00
N ALA A 398 21.68 1.85 -8.13
CA ALA A 398 22.38 1.84 -9.41
C ALA A 398 23.62 2.74 -9.41
N GLN A 399 23.62 3.84 -8.64
CA GLN A 399 24.82 4.68 -8.52
C GLN A 399 25.88 4.00 -7.66
N LEU A 400 25.49 3.39 -6.55
CA LEU A 400 26.40 2.63 -5.68
C LEU A 400 27.09 1.50 -6.46
N ARG A 401 26.32 0.76 -7.30
CA ARG A 401 26.89 -0.27 -8.19
C ARG A 401 27.80 0.32 -9.27
N ALA A 402 27.47 1.48 -9.83
CA ALA A 402 28.31 2.14 -10.84
C ALA A 402 29.67 2.56 -10.25
N VAL A 403 29.67 3.09 -9.02
CA VAL A 403 30.91 3.41 -8.31
C VAL A 403 31.69 2.12 -7.99
N ALA A 404 31.02 1.10 -7.47
CA ALA A 404 31.64 -0.20 -7.14
C ALA A 404 32.12 -1.01 -8.35
N SER A 405 31.64 -0.73 -9.57
CA SER A 405 32.13 -1.32 -10.84
C SER A 405 33.14 -0.46 -11.60
N GLY A 406 33.20 0.84 -11.30
CA GLY A 406 34.30 1.73 -11.72
C GLY A 406 33.92 2.59 -12.90
N GLU A 407 32.64 2.58 -13.23
CA GLU A 407 32.03 3.48 -14.20
C GLU A 407 32.17 4.95 -13.78
N CYS A 408 32.29 5.21 -12.47
CA CYS A 408 32.56 6.52 -11.90
C CYS A 408 33.28 6.36 -10.55
N GLY A 409 33.96 7.42 -10.11
CA GLY A 409 34.72 7.42 -8.87
C GLY A 409 33.89 7.72 -7.62
N VAL A 410 32.81 8.50 -7.77
CA VAL A 410 32.02 8.99 -6.62
C VAL A 410 30.54 9.19 -6.96
N THR A 411 29.69 9.01 -5.96
CA THR A 411 28.26 9.34 -5.96
C THR A 411 27.82 9.88 -4.60
N ILE A 412 26.62 10.43 -4.57
CA ILE A 412 25.82 10.75 -3.40
C ILE A 412 24.65 9.75 -3.34
N ALA A 413 24.37 9.18 -2.18
CA ALA A 413 23.26 8.24 -1.98
C ALA A 413 22.73 8.30 -0.55
N ASN A 414 21.47 7.90 -0.34
CA ASN A 414 20.95 7.78 1.03
C ASN A 414 21.51 6.53 1.73
N THR A 415 21.83 6.65 3.02
CA THR A 415 22.42 5.59 3.85
C THR A 415 21.61 4.30 3.89
N TYR A 416 20.27 4.36 3.86
CA TYR A 416 19.45 3.14 3.93
C TYR A 416 19.60 2.23 2.71
N TYR A 417 20.00 2.76 1.55
CA TYR A 417 20.36 1.92 0.40
C TYR A 417 21.59 1.06 0.71
N LEU A 418 22.59 1.62 1.41
CA LEU A 418 23.77 0.90 1.87
C LEU A 418 23.39 -0.12 2.94
N GLY A 419 22.63 0.30 3.96
CA GLY A 419 22.18 -0.59 5.03
C GLY A 419 21.41 -1.81 4.51
N ARG A 420 20.53 -1.61 3.52
CA ARG A 420 19.85 -2.73 2.84
C ARG A 420 20.82 -3.65 2.10
N MET A 421 21.83 -3.11 1.40
CA MET A 421 22.82 -3.94 0.71
C MET A 421 23.73 -4.70 1.70
N MET A 422 24.02 -4.10 2.86
CA MET A 422 24.76 -4.74 3.96
C MET A 422 23.96 -5.88 4.60
N ALA A 423 22.65 -5.70 4.80
CA ALA A 423 21.74 -6.74 5.30
C ALA A 423 21.38 -7.81 4.25
N SER A 424 21.62 -7.54 2.97
CA SER A 424 21.24 -8.44 1.87
C SER A 424 21.94 -9.79 1.99
N SER A 425 21.21 -10.88 1.69
CA SER A 425 21.79 -12.22 1.57
C SER A 425 22.46 -12.45 0.21
N ASP A 426 22.22 -11.56 -0.77
CA ASP A 426 22.80 -11.66 -2.11
C ASP A 426 24.31 -11.36 -2.09
N PRO A 427 25.18 -12.31 -2.50
CA PRO A 427 26.62 -12.08 -2.59
C PRO A 427 27.00 -10.89 -3.48
N ALA A 428 26.20 -10.56 -4.50
CA ALA A 428 26.46 -9.43 -5.38
C ALA A 428 26.32 -8.07 -4.66
N ASP A 429 25.40 -7.97 -3.71
CA ASP A 429 25.23 -6.76 -2.89
C ASP A 429 26.39 -6.58 -1.92
N LYS A 430 26.82 -7.67 -1.27
CA LYS A 430 27.96 -7.66 -0.36
C LYS A 430 29.25 -7.29 -1.07
N ALA A 431 29.46 -7.80 -2.30
CA ALA A 431 30.59 -7.44 -3.13
C ALA A 431 30.61 -5.94 -3.45
N VAL A 432 29.45 -5.35 -3.78
CA VAL A 432 29.33 -3.90 -4.01
C VAL A 432 29.71 -3.10 -2.77
N VAL A 433 29.16 -3.45 -1.59
CA VAL A 433 29.49 -2.75 -0.34
C VAL A 433 30.98 -2.85 0.02
N ALA A 434 31.60 -4.01 -0.22
CA ALA A 434 33.02 -4.21 0.06
C ALA A 434 33.92 -3.22 -0.70
N GLU A 435 33.58 -2.90 -1.95
CA GLU A 435 34.31 -1.97 -2.82
C GLU A 435 34.12 -0.48 -2.46
N LEU A 436 33.08 -0.16 -1.69
CA LEU A 436 32.69 1.22 -1.41
C LEU A 436 33.26 1.75 -0.10
N GLY A 437 33.82 2.95 -0.15
CA GLY A 437 34.10 3.78 1.02
C GLY A 437 32.99 4.81 1.18
N ILE A 438 32.59 5.08 2.42
CA ILE A 438 31.50 6.00 2.75
C ILE A 438 32.07 7.19 3.53
N VAL A 439 31.66 8.40 3.16
CA VAL A 439 31.98 9.64 3.88
C VAL A 439 30.69 10.37 4.20
N PHE A 440 30.54 10.72 5.48
CA PHE A 440 29.61 11.74 5.92
C PHE A 440 30.25 13.11 5.64
N PRO A 441 29.76 13.90 4.67
CA PRO A 441 30.39 15.16 4.30
C PRO A 441 30.16 16.27 5.35
N ASP A 442 30.90 17.36 5.20
CA ASP A 442 30.71 18.62 5.94
C ASP A 442 30.89 18.53 7.47
N GLN A 443 31.67 17.57 7.96
CA GLN A 443 31.83 17.30 9.40
C GLN A 443 32.51 18.44 10.16
N ASP A 444 33.45 19.15 9.53
CA ASP A 444 34.10 20.34 10.09
C ASP A 444 33.22 21.60 10.00
N GLY A 445 32.12 21.53 9.25
CA GLY A 445 31.23 22.64 8.94
C GLY A 445 29.82 22.43 9.47
N ARG A 446 28.83 22.51 8.57
CA ARG A 446 27.40 22.45 8.90
C ARG A 446 26.89 21.06 9.31
N GLY A 447 27.65 20.00 9.03
CA GLY A 447 27.21 18.61 9.18
C GLY A 447 26.60 18.03 7.91
N THR A 448 26.40 16.72 7.90
CA THR A 448 25.82 15.99 6.76
C THR A 448 24.33 16.27 6.61
N HIS A 449 23.87 16.44 5.37
CA HIS A 449 22.45 16.61 5.06
C HIS A 449 21.65 15.37 5.49
N VAL A 450 20.66 15.61 6.35
CA VAL A 450 19.70 14.60 6.81
C VAL A 450 18.28 14.96 6.38
N ASN A 451 17.49 13.94 6.08
CA ASN A 451 16.09 14.07 5.72
C ASN A 451 15.29 12.96 6.43
N ILE A 452 13.96 13.08 6.46
CA ILE A 452 13.12 12.28 7.34
C ILE A 452 12.08 11.46 6.59
N SER A 453 11.71 10.33 7.19
CA SER A 453 10.37 9.78 7.06
C SER A 453 9.57 10.32 8.23
N GLY A 454 8.33 10.75 8.01
CA GLY A 454 7.58 11.46 9.03
C GLY A 454 6.08 11.27 8.89
N ALA A 455 5.36 11.78 9.88
CA ALA A 455 3.92 11.65 9.97
C ALA A 455 3.28 12.95 10.47
N GLY A 456 2.02 13.15 10.11
CA GLY A 456 1.18 14.19 10.67
C GLY A 456 -0.26 13.70 10.84
N VAL A 457 -0.95 14.26 11.82
CA VAL A 457 -2.38 14.00 12.04
C VAL A 457 -3.16 14.76 10.98
N THR A 458 -4.03 14.05 10.26
CA THR A 458 -4.80 14.65 9.17
C THR A 458 -5.81 15.67 9.70
N ARG A 459 -6.20 16.64 8.87
CA ARG A 459 -7.06 17.78 9.25
C ARG A 459 -8.40 17.35 9.84
N TYR A 460 -9.00 16.30 9.26
CA TYR A 460 -10.31 15.78 9.63
C TYR A 460 -10.23 14.41 10.32
N ALA A 461 -9.08 14.09 10.95
CA ALA A 461 -8.86 12.84 11.67
C ALA A 461 -10.04 12.52 12.61
N PRO A 462 -10.82 11.44 12.34
CA PRO A 462 -11.96 11.08 13.19
C PRO A 462 -11.54 10.71 14.62
N ASN A 463 -10.28 10.29 14.81
CA ASN A 463 -9.69 9.92 16.09
C ASN A 463 -8.37 10.65 16.37
N LYS A 464 -8.43 11.98 16.45
CA LYS A 464 -7.27 12.81 16.80
C LYS A 464 -6.50 12.33 18.05
N PRO A 465 -7.14 11.97 19.19
CA PRO A 465 -6.39 11.55 20.38
C PRO A 465 -5.56 10.27 20.15
N ALA A 466 -6.12 9.25 19.50
CA ALA A 466 -5.35 8.03 19.21
C ALA A 466 -4.30 8.28 18.13
N ALA A 467 -4.56 9.19 17.17
CA ALA A 467 -3.59 9.57 16.16
C ALA A 467 -2.32 10.17 16.82
N ILE A 468 -2.51 11.06 17.78
CA ILE A 468 -1.42 11.64 18.58
C ILE A 468 -0.71 10.53 19.39
N ALA A 469 -1.46 9.69 20.10
CA ALA A 469 -0.90 8.60 20.89
C ALA A 469 -0.07 7.61 20.04
N PHE A 470 -0.50 7.32 18.81
CA PHE A 470 0.25 6.47 17.89
C PHE A 470 1.55 7.13 17.43
N MET A 471 1.56 8.44 17.14
CA MET A 471 2.81 9.16 16.84
C MET A 471 3.74 9.21 18.07
N GLU A 472 3.21 9.39 19.28
CA GLU A 472 3.98 9.31 20.52
C GLU A 472 4.57 7.91 20.74
N TYR A 473 3.82 6.86 20.42
CA TYR A 473 4.29 5.48 20.43
C TYR A 473 5.42 5.28 19.41
N LEU A 474 5.26 5.74 18.16
CA LEU A 474 6.28 5.62 17.11
C LEU A 474 7.60 6.31 17.48
N THR A 475 7.56 7.31 18.36
CA THR A 475 8.76 8.01 18.88
C THR A 475 9.29 7.42 20.20
N SER A 476 8.71 6.34 20.71
CA SER A 476 9.27 5.59 21.85
C SER A 476 10.55 4.85 21.46
N GLU A 477 11.44 4.57 22.42
CA GLU A 477 12.68 3.83 22.14
C GLU A 477 12.42 2.45 21.50
N PHE A 478 11.38 1.75 21.97
CA PHE A 478 10.99 0.45 21.44
C PHE A 478 10.57 0.54 19.96
N ALA A 479 9.64 1.46 19.65
CA ALA A 479 9.14 1.61 18.29
C ALA A 479 10.21 2.17 17.35
N GLN A 480 11.04 3.11 17.81
CA GLN A 480 12.15 3.67 17.04
C GLN A 480 13.14 2.60 16.62
N ARG A 481 13.44 1.64 17.51
CA ARG A 481 14.27 0.49 17.15
C ARG A 481 13.64 -0.30 16.01
N LEU A 482 12.37 -0.69 16.12
CA LEU A 482 11.70 -1.49 15.08
C LEU A 482 11.50 -0.72 13.77
N PHE A 483 11.04 0.53 13.84
CA PHE A 483 10.71 1.34 12.68
C PHE A 483 11.96 1.76 11.89
N ALA A 484 13.00 2.22 12.60
CA ALA A 484 14.23 2.67 11.96
C ALA A 484 15.08 1.47 11.48
N GLU A 485 15.27 0.43 12.30
CA GLU A 485 16.00 -0.78 11.92
C GLU A 485 15.31 -1.52 10.76
N GLY A 486 13.98 -1.64 10.80
CA GLY A 486 13.19 -2.30 9.76
C GLY A 486 13.35 -1.69 8.37
N ASN A 487 13.68 -0.39 8.28
CA ASN A 487 13.96 0.28 7.01
C ASN A 487 15.43 0.65 6.79
N ASN A 488 16.34 0.20 7.66
CA ASN A 488 17.76 0.59 7.67
C ASN A 488 17.94 2.12 7.72
N GLU A 489 17.14 2.81 8.51
CA GLU A 489 17.19 4.26 8.75
C GLU A 489 17.68 4.57 10.17
N TYR A 490 18.20 5.78 10.39
CA TYR A 490 18.61 6.25 11.71
C TYR A 490 17.36 6.65 12.51
N PRO A 491 17.25 6.31 13.80
CA PRO A 491 16.12 6.75 14.60
C PRO A 491 16.21 8.24 14.89
N VAL A 492 15.07 8.91 15.07
CA VAL A 492 15.02 10.29 15.58
C VAL A 492 15.26 10.35 17.08
N VAL A 493 14.98 9.25 17.82
CA VAL A 493 15.25 9.11 19.26
C VAL A 493 16.17 7.92 19.51
N GLY A 494 17.24 8.13 20.27
CA GLY A 494 18.17 7.07 20.65
C GLY A 494 19.27 6.83 19.61
N LYS A 495 19.93 5.68 19.72
CA LYS A 495 21.07 5.30 18.86
C LYS A 495 20.61 4.38 17.73
N ALA A 496 21.24 4.49 16.57
CA ALA A 496 21.03 3.56 15.48
C ALA A 496 21.46 2.14 15.86
N THR A 497 20.68 1.16 15.40
CA THR A 497 20.97 -0.27 15.46
C THR A 497 21.03 -0.85 14.04
N GLY A 498 21.37 -2.13 13.94
CA GLY A 498 21.42 -2.83 12.65
C GLY A 498 22.58 -2.36 11.75
N PRO A 499 22.50 -2.65 10.44
CA PRO A 499 23.63 -2.46 9.52
C PRO A 499 24.15 -1.02 9.43
N ILE A 500 23.25 -0.03 9.48
CA ILE A 500 23.65 1.38 9.37
C ILE A 500 24.47 1.88 10.57
N SER A 501 24.39 1.21 11.72
CA SER A 501 25.21 1.56 12.89
C SER A 501 26.69 1.30 12.65
N GLU A 502 27.04 0.39 11.73
CA GLU A 502 28.41 0.10 11.32
C GLU A 502 29.04 1.23 10.48
N LEU A 503 28.23 2.16 9.95
CA LEU A 503 28.73 3.32 9.21
C LEU A 503 29.38 4.38 10.13
N GLY A 504 29.15 4.29 11.45
CA GLY A 504 29.72 5.20 12.45
C GLY A 504 28.83 6.41 12.76
N ASP A 505 29.27 7.16 13.77
CA ASP A 505 28.63 8.41 14.21
C ASP A 505 29.04 9.58 13.32
N PHE A 506 28.15 10.56 13.16
CA PHE A 506 28.41 11.76 12.35
C PHE A 506 27.63 12.97 12.88
N LYS A 507 28.11 14.16 12.52
CA LYS A 507 27.43 15.44 12.75
C LYS A 507 26.34 15.64 11.70
N GLU A 508 25.12 15.86 12.17
CA GLU A 508 23.94 16.13 11.35
C GLU A 508 23.80 17.64 11.08
N GLU A 509 23.40 17.98 9.85
CA GLU A 509 22.95 19.33 9.49
C GLU A 509 21.62 19.65 10.20
N GLN A 510 21.59 20.76 10.95
CA GLN A 510 20.42 21.15 11.76
C GLN A 510 19.51 22.19 11.08
N ILE A 511 19.45 22.21 9.74
CA ILE A 511 18.45 22.99 9.02
C ILE A 511 17.08 22.37 9.24
N ASN A 512 16.06 23.19 9.51
CA ASN A 512 14.72 22.68 9.67
C ASN A 512 14.22 22.03 8.36
N ALA A 513 13.74 20.79 8.46
CA ALA A 513 13.37 19.98 7.30
C ALA A 513 12.22 20.57 6.46
N ALA A 514 11.42 21.50 7.00
CA ALA A 514 10.40 22.24 6.24
C ALA A 514 11.00 23.09 5.11
N ILE A 515 12.27 23.52 5.26
CA ILE A 515 13.00 24.28 4.24
C ILE A 515 13.12 23.48 2.94
N PHE A 516 13.24 22.16 3.02
CA PHE A 516 13.40 21.29 1.84
C PHE A 516 12.18 21.38 0.91
N GLY A 517 10.98 21.51 1.48
CA GLY A 517 9.77 21.81 0.71
C GLY A 517 9.72 23.27 0.24
N LYS A 518 9.96 24.23 1.14
CA LYS A 518 9.89 25.67 0.87
C LYS A 518 10.79 26.10 -0.31
N ARG A 519 11.98 25.52 -0.42
CA ARG A 519 12.97 25.84 -1.47
C ARG A 519 12.91 24.89 -2.67
N GLN A 520 12.03 23.89 -2.66
CA GLN A 520 11.97 22.85 -3.68
C GLN A 520 11.79 23.41 -5.10
N ALA A 521 10.89 24.37 -5.29
CA ALA A 521 10.67 24.99 -6.59
C ALA A 521 11.93 25.71 -7.10
N GLN A 522 12.70 26.33 -6.20
CA GLN A 522 13.97 26.97 -6.53
C GLN A 522 15.04 25.94 -6.91
N ALA A 523 15.09 24.81 -6.21
CA ALA A 523 15.97 23.70 -6.54
C ALA A 523 15.68 23.11 -7.94
N VAL A 524 14.41 22.92 -8.29
CA VAL A 524 14.00 22.48 -9.65
C VAL A 524 14.52 23.46 -10.71
N MET A 525 14.29 24.76 -10.52
CA MET A 525 14.74 25.79 -11.48
C MET A 525 16.26 25.83 -11.63
N ILE A 526 17.00 25.65 -10.54
CA ILE A 526 18.47 25.64 -10.58
C ILE A 526 18.97 24.40 -11.33
N PHE A 527 18.45 23.21 -11.03
CA PHE A 527 18.87 21.99 -11.74
C PHE A 527 18.57 22.05 -13.24
N ASP A 528 17.38 22.53 -13.62
CA ASP A 528 16.98 22.73 -15.01
C ASP A 528 17.97 23.65 -15.75
N ARG A 529 18.23 24.84 -15.18
CA ARG A 529 19.18 25.80 -15.76
C ARG A 529 20.62 25.29 -15.78
N ALA A 530 21.01 24.44 -14.82
CA ALA A 530 22.32 23.81 -14.77
C ALA A 530 22.48 22.67 -15.79
N GLY A 531 21.39 22.24 -16.44
CA GLY A 531 21.38 21.12 -17.39
C GLY A 531 21.43 19.75 -16.72
N TRP A 532 21.07 19.65 -15.43
CA TRP A 532 20.96 18.38 -14.73
C TRP A 532 19.62 17.71 -15.09
N ARG A 533 19.69 16.67 -15.92
CA ARG A 533 18.53 15.90 -16.41
C ARG A 533 17.91 14.99 -15.36
#